data_AF-A0A512C482-F1
#
_entry.id   AF-A0A512C482-F1
#
_cell.length_a   1.000
_cell.length_b   1.000
_cell.length_c   1.000
_cell.angle_alpha   90.00
_cell.angle_beta   90.00
_cell.angle_gamma   90.00
#
_symmetry.space_group_name_H-M   'P 1'
#
loop_
_entity.id
_entity.type
_entity.pdbx_description
1 polymer ?
#
loop_
_entity_poly.entity_id
_entity_poly.type
_entity_poly.pdbx_seq_one_letter_code
_entity_poly.pdbx_strand_id
1 'polypeptide(L)'
;MRTTPLRLKTQPDQQAHLDYEDFRRALKRLPVEQREALLLVAAQGMSYEEAAVVCKVAVGTITSRVHRARFRLAELLGLEDEAEIGPDSVMRAALTVE
;
A
#
# COMPACT_ATOMS: atom_id res chain seq x y z
N MET A 1 21.18 -46.67 2.35
CA MET A 1 21.38 -45.21 2.40
C MET A 1 20.02 -44.56 2.62
N ARG A 2 19.85 -43.81 3.71
CA ARG A 2 18.56 -43.23 4.14
C ARG A 2 18.31 -41.94 3.36
N THR A 3 17.26 -41.89 2.55
CA THR A 3 16.76 -40.64 1.96
C THR A 3 15.59 -40.14 2.81
N THR A 4 15.84 -39.12 3.63
CA THR A 4 14.80 -38.39 4.35
C THR A 4 14.30 -37.27 3.45
N PRO A 5 13.03 -37.22 3.03
CA PRO A 5 12.50 -36.02 2.40
C PRO A 5 12.31 -34.95 3.49
N LEU A 6 13.01 -33.82 3.35
CA LEU A 6 12.75 -32.64 4.16
C LEU A 6 11.31 -32.19 3.89
N ARG A 7 10.48 -32.27 4.93
CA ARG A 7 9.13 -31.70 4.95
C ARG A 7 9.29 -30.18 5.01
N LEU A 8 9.08 -29.50 3.89
CA LEU A 8 8.82 -28.08 3.89
C LEU A 8 7.51 -27.86 4.67
N LYS A 9 7.61 -27.40 5.91
CA LYS A 9 6.49 -26.79 6.62
C LYS A 9 6.37 -25.38 6.09
N THR A 10 5.68 -25.21 4.97
CA THR A 10 5.00 -23.94 4.75
C THR A 10 3.77 -23.99 5.66
N GLN A 11 3.66 -23.06 6.62
CA GLN A 11 2.34 -22.60 7.06
C GLN A 11 2.07 -21.30 6.30
N PRO A 12 1.70 -21.32 5.00
CA PRO A 12 1.48 -20.09 4.25
C PRO A 12 0.02 -19.62 4.33
N ASP A 13 -0.86 -20.32 5.04
CA ASP A 13 -2.31 -20.07 4.99
C ASP A 13 -2.83 -19.31 6.22
N GLN A 14 -2.46 -19.74 7.44
CA GLN A 14 -2.99 -19.12 8.67
C GLN A 14 -2.36 -17.76 8.97
N GLN A 15 -1.04 -17.63 8.81
CA GLN A 15 -0.34 -16.35 9.03
C GLN A 15 -0.79 -15.30 8.00
N ALA A 16 -0.81 -15.68 6.71
CA ALA A 16 -1.25 -14.79 5.64
C ALA A 16 -2.73 -14.39 5.76
N HIS A 17 -3.60 -15.28 6.25
CA HIS A 17 -5.00 -14.94 6.51
C HIS A 17 -5.15 -13.91 7.64
N LEU A 18 -4.40 -14.07 8.74
CA LEU A 18 -4.38 -13.10 9.83
C LEU A 18 -3.86 -11.74 9.35
N ASP A 19 -2.76 -11.72 8.60
CA ASP A 19 -2.17 -10.49 8.03
C ASP A 19 -3.17 -9.77 7.10
N TYR A 20 -3.95 -10.53 6.31
CA TYR A 20 -4.98 -9.97 5.43
C TYR A 20 -6.17 -9.40 6.20
N GLU A 21 -6.64 -10.06 7.25
CA GLU A 21 -7.73 -9.54 8.09
C GLU A 21 -7.31 -8.28 8.86
N ASP A 22 -6.08 -8.23 9.35
CA ASP A 22 -5.49 -7.04 9.97
C ASP A 22 -5.37 -5.89 8.97
N PHE A 23 -4.88 -6.16 7.76
CA PHE A 23 -4.84 -5.17 6.68
C PHE A 23 -6.22 -4.60 6.34
N ARG A 24 -7.24 -5.47 6.20
CA ARG A 24 -8.62 -5.02 5.93
C ARG A 24 -9.19 -4.18 7.07
N ARG A 25 -8.89 -4.52 8.32
CA ARG A 25 -9.30 -3.73 9.49
C ARG A 25 -8.60 -2.37 9.50
N ALA A 26 -7.31 -2.33 9.21
CA ALA A 26 -6.53 -1.10 9.14
C ALA A 26 -7.04 -0.18 8.02
N LEU A 27 -7.31 -0.70 6.82
CA LEU A 27 -7.92 0.07 5.72
C LEU A 27 -9.26 0.70 6.12
N LYS A 28 -10.10 -0.01 6.87
CA LYS A 28 -11.40 0.51 7.33
C LYS A 28 -11.26 1.66 8.34
N ARG A 29 -10.13 1.75 9.04
CA ARG A 29 -9.83 2.83 10.01
C ARG A 29 -9.31 4.10 9.35
N LEU A 30 -8.91 4.05 8.08
CA LEU A 30 -8.52 5.24 7.34
C LEU A 30 -9.72 6.15 7.08
N PRO A 31 -9.52 7.49 7.10
CA PRO A 31 -10.50 8.45 6.58
C PRO A 31 -10.95 8.05 5.17
N VAL A 32 -12.23 8.26 4.88
CA VAL A 32 -12.86 7.80 3.63
C VAL A 32 -12.10 8.33 2.42
N GLU A 33 -11.72 9.59 2.44
CA GLU A 33 -11.04 10.28 1.34
C GLU A 33 -9.61 9.77 1.12
N GLN A 34 -8.93 9.35 2.21
CA GLN A 34 -7.58 8.79 2.15
C GLN A 34 -7.59 7.37 1.62
N ARG A 35 -8.52 6.55 2.13
CA ARG A 35 -8.75 5.18 1.66
C ARG A 35 -9.16 5.15 0.19
N GLU A 36 -10.09 6.00 -0.21
CA GLU A 36 -10.56 6.08 -1.60
C GLU A 36 -9.39 6.42 -2.54
N ALA A 37 -8.63 7.47 -2.23
CA ALA A 37 -7.45 7.84 -3.02
C ALA A 37 -6.41 6.71 -3.08
N LEU A 38 -6.17 6.03 -1.96
CA LEU A 38 -5.23 4.90 -1.91
C LEU A 38 -5.72 3.72 -2.75
N LEU A 39 -7.01 3.38 -2.73
CA LEU A 39 -7.58 2.26 -3.49
C LEU A 39 -7.56 2.53 -5.00
N LEU A 40 -7.88 3.76 -5.43
CA LEU A 40 -7.83 4.12 -6.85
C LEU A 40 -6.40 3.96 -7.41
N VAL A 41 -5.40 4.43 -6.68
CA VAL A 41 -4.00 4.34 -7.13
C VAL A 41 -3.43 2.94 -6.95
N ALA A 42 -3.56 2.33 -5.77
CA ALA A 42 -2.87 1.08 -5.43
C ALA A 42 -3.62 -0.18 -5.90
N ALA A 43 -4.96 -0.18 -5.88
CA ALA A 43 -5.74 -1.36 -6.24
C ALA A 43 -6.27 -1.29 -7.69
N GLN A 44 -6.65 -0.10 -8.16
CA GLN A 44 -7.12 0.08 -9.54
C GLN A 44 -6.01 0.50 -10.51
N GLY A 45 -4.80 0.84 -10.01
CA GLY A 45 -3.66 1.20 -10.84
C GLY A 45 -3.82 2.53 -11.57
N MET A 46 -4.75 3.40 -11.13
CA MET A 46 -4.96 4.71 -11.73
C MET A 46 -3.76 5.62 -11.49
N SER A 47 -3.46 6.48 -12.46
CA SER A 47 -2.56 7.61 -12.26
C SER A 47 -3.14 8.61 -11.25
N TYR A 48 -2.29 9.49 -10.71
CA TYR A 48 -2.75 10.52 -9.78
C TYR A 48 -3.73 11.50 -10.44
N GLU A 49 -3.53 11.78 -11.73
CA GLU A 49 -4.38 12.60 -12.58
C GLU A 49 -5.76 11.97 -12.77
N GLU A 50 -5.83 10.69 -13.11
CA GLU A 50 -7.10 9.97 -13.26
C GLU A 50 -7.87 9.90 -11.93
N ALA A 51 -7.18 9.56 -10.84
CA ALA A 51 -7.78 9.54 -9.51
C ALA A 51 -8.28 10.93 -9.09
N ALA A 52 -7.61 12.01 -9.49
CA ALA A 52 -8.02 13.38 -9.20
C ALA A 52 -9.32 13.74 -9.94
N VAL A 53 -9.45 13.32 -11.20
CA VAL A 53 -10.67 13.48 -11.99
C VAL A 53 -11.84 12.71 -11.37
N VAL A 54 -11.63 11.44 -10.99
CA VAL A 54 -12.66 10.60 -10.35
C VAL A 54 -13.15 11.21 -9.03
N CYS A 55 -12.20 11.64 -8.18
CA CYS A 55 -12.49 12.24 -6.88
C CYS A 55 -12.92 13.71 -6.96
N LYS A 56 -12.85 14.35 -8.14
CA LYS A 56 -13.14 15.77 -8.37
C LYS A 56 -12.34 16.71 -7.47
N VAL A 57 -11.04 16.46 -7.34
CA VAL A 57 -10.10 17.28 -6.53
C VAL A 57 -8.83 17.59 -7.33
N ALA A 58 -7.95 18.43 -6.79
CA ALA A 58 -6.64 18.69 -7.41
C ALA A 58 -5.71 17.48 -7.29
N VAL A 59 -4.81 17.29 -8.26
CA VAL A 59 -3.81 16.19 -8.26
C VAL A 59 -2.97 16.20 -6.99
N GLY A 60 -2.48 17.37 -6.56
CA GLY A 60 -1.73 17.50 -5.31
C GLY A 60 -2.53 17.09 -4.06
N THR A 61 -3.86 17.19 -4.09
CA THR A 61 -4.72 16.66 -3.03
C THR A 61 -4.68 15.14 -3.00
N ILE A 62 -4.75 14.46 -4.15
CA ILE A 62 -4.62 13.00 -4.24
C ILE A 62 -3.26 12.56 -3.71
N THR A 63 -2.16 13.17 -4.16
CA THR A 63 -0.81 12.84 -3.68
C THR A 63 -0.74 12.93 -2.15
N SER A 64 -1.25 14.02 -1.57
CA SER A 64 -1.26 14.21 -0.12
C SER A 64 -2.19 13.23 0.63
N ARG A 65 -3.29 12.78 0.01
CA ARG A 65 -4.22 11.79 0.59
C ARG A 65 -3.59 10.40 0.58
N VAL A 66 -2.97 10.00 -0.53
CA VAL A 66 -2.27 8.72 -0.67
C VAL A 66 -1.10 8.63 0.30
N HIS A 67 -0.29 9.68 0.40
CA HIS A 67 0.83 9.72 1.36
C HIS A 67 0.34 9.53 2.80
N ARG A 68 -0.67 10.30 3.21
CA ARG A 68 -1.26 10.17 4.56
C ARG A 68 -1.91 8.83 4.79
N ALA A 69 -2.58 8.25 3.78
CA ALA A 69 -3.17 6.93 3.86
C ALA A 69 -2.10 5.86 4.16
N ARG A 70 -0.98 5.90 3.43
CA ARG A 70 0.15 4.97 3.61
C ARG A 70 0.78 5.09 4.99
N PHE A 71 1.07 6.31 5.43
CA PHE A 71 1.60 6.59 6.76
C PHE A 71 0.67 6.05 7.86
N ARG A 72 -0.62 6.38 7.80
CA ARG A 72 -1.61 5.88 8.77
C ARG A 72 -1.74 4.36 8.73
N LEU A 73 -1.65 3.76 7.55
CA LEU A 73 -1.76 2.31 7.40
C LEU A 73 -0.55 1.60 8.02
N ALA A 74 0.66 2.14 7.85
CA ALA A 74 1.87 1.65 8.50
C ALA A 74 1.76 1.75 10.04
N GLU A 75 1.33 2.89 10.58
CA GLU A 75 1.07 3.06 12.02
C GLU A 75 0.07 2.03 12.56
N LEU A 76 -1.03 1.81 11.82
CA LEU A 76 -2.10 0.89 12.22
C LEU A 76 -1.67 -0.58 12.20
N LEU A 77 -0.70 -0.92 11.36
CA LEU A 77 -0.13 -2.26 11.22
C LEU A 77 1.14 -2.46 12.04
N GLY A 78 1.63 -1.42 12.74
CA GLY A 78 2.87 -1.48 13.51
C GLY A 78 4.11 -1.67 12.63
N LEU A 79 4.07 -1.21 11.38
CA LEU A 79 5.20 -1.27 10.47
C LEU A 79 6.12 -0.06 10.75
N GLU A 80 7.30 -0.32 11.28
CA GLU A 80 8.27 0.72 11.69
C GLU A 80 9.08 1.30 10.50
N ASP A 81 9.01 0.68 9.32
CA ASP A 81 9.75 1.11 8.13
C ASP A 81 8.90 1.98 7.18
N GLU A 82 9.10 3.29 7.31
CA GLU A 82 8.53 4.33 6.44
C GLU A 82 9.28 4.50 5.10
N ALA A 83 10.51 3.99 5.01
CA ALA A 83 11.47 4.39 3.99
C ALA A 83 11.20 3.82 2.58
N GLU A 84 10.36 2.79 2.43
CA GLU A 84 10.12 2.13 1.15
C GLU A 84 8.84 2.61 0.43
N ILE A 85 7.98 3.38 1.11
CA ILE A 85 6.62 3.72 0.66
C ILE A 85 6.46 5.21 0.27
N GLY A 86 7.55 5.98 0.36
CA GLY A 86 7.61 7.41 0.08
C GLY A 86 7.63 7.78 -1.42
N PRO A 87 7.13 8.96 -1.81
CA PRO A 87 6.91 9.36 -3.21
C PRO A 87 8.22 9.64 -3.99
N ASP A 88 9.36 9.76 -3.33
CA ASP A 88 10.61 10.22 -3.95
C ASP A 88 11.36 9.16 -4.77
N SER A 89 11.20 7.87 -4.48
CA SER A 89 11.81 6.81 -5.29
C SER A 89 11.18 6.74 -6.70
N VAL A 90 9.90 7.09 -6.81
CA VAL A 90 9.15 7.09 -8.07
C VAL A 90 9.19 8.47 -8.76
N MET A 91 9.16 9.58 -8.01
CA MET A 91 9.29 10.95 -8.55
C MET A 91 10.69 11.26 -9.07
N ARG A 92 11.77 10.79 -8.43
CA ARG A 92 13.14 10.96 -8.98
C ARG A 92 13.36 10.11 -10.22
N ALA A 93 12.79 8.91 -10.28
CA ALA A 93 12.94 8.05 -11.46
C ALA A 93 12.23 8.60 -12.71
N ALA A 94 11.12 9.33 -12.55
CA ALA A 94 10.37 9.92 -13.67
C ALA A 94 10.92 11.25 -14.18
N LEU A 95 11.76 11.94 -13.40
CA LEU A 95 12.39 13.23 -13.77
C LEU A 95 13.86 13.11 -14.15
N THR A 96 14.43 11.90 -14.14
CA THR A 96 15.80 11.65 -14.63
C THR A 96 15.72 10.97 -16.00
N VAL A 97 15.38 11.75 -17.02
CA VAL A 97 15.64 11.41 -18.42
C VAL A 97 16.79 12.30 -18.87
N GLU A 98 18.00 11.75 -18.90
CA GLU A 98 19.04 12.16 -19.85
C GLU A 98 19.14 11.06 -20.92
#